data_AF-A0A3E4JF22-F1
#
_entry.id   AF-A0A3E4JF22-F1
#
_cell.length_a   1.000
_cell.length_b   1.000
_cell.length_c   1.000
_cell.angle_alpha   90.00
_cell.angle_beta   90.00
_cell.angle_gamma   90.00
#
_symmetry.space_group_name_H-M   'P 1'
#
loop_
_entity.id
_entity.type
_entity.pdbx_description
1 polymer ?
#
loop_
_entity_poly.entity_id
_entity_poly.type
_entity_poly.pdbx_seq_one_letter_code
_entity_poly.pdbx_strand_id
1 'polypeptide(L)' 'MNIQEAKNIRLVDFLAGFGYEPVIQRRNSVWYKSPFRAEKKASFKVDLHKELWYDFGLAMRVLIISFQCITCIAY' A
#
# COMPACT_ATOMS: atom_id res chain seq x y z
N MET A 1 -14.72 -7.68 -9.37
CA MET A 1 -14.42 -6.76 -8.25
C MET A 1 -15.12 -5.45 -8.51
N ASN A 2 -16.12 -5.11 -7.70
CA ASN A 2 -16.84 -3.84 -7.71
C ASN A 2 -16.02 -2.75 -6.97
N ILE A 3 -16.12 -1.47 -7.37
CA ILE A 3 -15.51 -0.33 -6.65
C ILE A 3 -15.85 -0.33 -5.14
N GLN A 4 -17.03 -0.78 -4.76
CA GLN A 4 -17.47 -0.91 -3.36
C GLN A 4 -16.77 -2.08 -2.64
N GLU A 5 -16.45 -3.17 -3.34
CA GLU A 5 -15.66 -4.27 -2.78
C GLU A 5 -14.19 -3.87 -2.63
N ALA A 6 -13.65 -3.14 -3.60
CA ALA A 6 -12.28 -2.60 -3.55
C ALA A 6 -12.06 -1.63 -2.37
N LYS A 7 -13.11 -0.88 -1.98
CA LYS A 7 -13.09 -0.02 -0.77
C LYS A 7 -12.97 -0.82 0.53
N ASN A 8 -13.53 -2.02 0.58
CA ASN A 8 -13.51 -2.86 1.78
C ASN A 8 -12.23 -3.69 1.92
N ILE A 9 -11.39 -3.75 0.88
CA ILE A 9 -10.10 -4.42 0.95
C ILE A 9 -9.12 -3.47 1.63
N ARG A 10 -8.77 -3.78 2.88
CA ARG A 10 -7.69 -3.05 3.56
C ARG A 10 -6.40 -3.30 2.79
N LEU A 11 -5.72 -2.24 2.39
CA LEU A 11 -4.46 -2.34 1.64
C LEU A 11 -3.42 -3.22 2.36
N VAL A 12 -3.47 -3.28 3.69
CA VAL A 12 -2.63 -4.17 4.49
C VAL A 12 -2.91 -5.65 4.21
N ASP A 13 -4.18 -6.06 4.13
CA ASP A 13 -4.56 -7.45 3.84
C ASP A 13 -4.18 -7.81 2.40
N PHE A 14 -4.35 -6.85 1.47
CA PHE A 14 -3.87 -7.00 0.09
C PHE A 14 -2.36 -7.22 0.05
N LEU A 15 -1.57 -6.33 0.65
CA LEU A 15 -0.11 -6.43 0.70
C LEU A 15 0.35 -7.74 1.33
N ALA A 16 -0.29 -8.18 2.41
CA ALA A 16 0.00 -9.46 3.06
C ALA A 16 -0.24 -10.66 2.12
N GLY A 17 -1.33 -10.64 1.33
CA GLY A 17 -1.60 -11.68 0.32
C GLY A 17 -0.54 -11.76 -0.79
N PHE A 18 0.17 -10.67 -1.06
CA PHE A 18 1.30 -10.61 -2.00
C PHE A 18 2.66 -10.89 -1.33
N GLY A 19 2.69 -11.21 -0.03
CA GLY A 19 3.92 -11.49 0.71
C GLY A 19 4.69 -10.25 1.17
N TYR A 20 4.08 -9.06 1.13
CA TYR A 20 4.68 -7.86 1.69
C TYR A 20 4.44 -7.79 3.20
N GLU A 21 5.53 -7.86 3.96
CA GLU A 21 5.48 -7.77 5.41
C GLU A 21 5.68 -6.33 5.90
N PRO A 22 4.94 -5.92 6.95
CA PRO A 22 5.10 -4.60 7.55
C PRO A 22 6.47 -4.50 8.23
N VAL A 23 7.22 -3.45 7.90
CA VAL A 23 8.55 -3.15 8.49
C VAL A 23 8.40 -2.33 9.76
N ILE A 24 7.45 -1.38 9.78
CA ILE A 24 7.18 -0.54 10.96
C ILE A 24 5.68 -0.40 11.12
N GLN A 25 5.16 -0.76 12.29
CA GLN A 25 3.77 -0.54 12.64
C GLN A 25 3.65 0.54 13.70
N ARG A 26 2.83 1.57 13.41
CA ARG A 26 2.42 2.61 14.36
C ARG A 26 0.90 2.64 14.44
N ARG A 27 0.35 3.18 15.53
CA ARG A 27 -1.10 3.23 15.82
C ARG A 27 -2.01 3.40 14.61
N ASN A 28 -1.71 4.37 13.74
CA ASN A 28 -2.54 4.72 12.57
C ASN A 28 -1.85 4.51 11.21
N SER A 29 -0.63 3.98 11.18
CA SER A 29 0.10 3.85 9.93
C SER A 29 1.04 2.67 9.95
N VAL A 30 1.11 1.98 8.81
CA VAL A 30 1.99 0.84 8.60
C VAL A 30 2.97 1.20 7.49
N TRP A 31 4.23 0.83 7.67
CA TRP A 31 5.29 1.08 6.70
C TRP A 31 5.78 -0.23 6.11
N TYR A 32 5.99 -0.23 4.79
CA TYR A 32 6.48 -1.33 4.00
C TYR A 32 7.69 -0.90 3.18
N LYS A 33 8.40 -1.89 2.64
CA LYS A 33 9.25 -1.63 1.49
C LYS A 33 8.37 -1.32 0.27
N SER A 34 8.83 -0.42 -0.58
CA SER A 34 8.14 -0.03 -1.80
C SER A 34 7.87 -1.27 -2.66
N PRO A 35 6.61 -1.51 -3.05
CA PRO A 35 6.25 -2.58 -3.97
C PRO A 35 6.63 -2.24 -5.42
N PHE A 36 7.01 -0.99 -5.69
CA PHE A 36 7.36 -0.50 -7.03
C PHE A 36 8.86 -0.55 -7.34
N ARG A 37 9.70 -0.79 -6.33
CA ARG A 37 11.16 -0.85 -6.49
C ARG A 37 11.82 -1.63 -5.37
N ALA A 38 12.97 -2.24 -5.66
CA ALA A 38 13.80 -2.84 -4.64
C ALA A 38 14.38 -1.76 -3.71
N GLU A 39 14.24 -1.95 -2.40
CA GLU A 39 14.81 -1.03 -1.42
C GLU A 39 15.28 -1.68 -0.11
N LYS A 40 16.24 -1.03 0.55
CA LYS A 40 16.79 -1.48 1.83
C LYS A 40 16.00 -0.98 3.04
N LYS A 41 15.47 0.26 2.98
CA LYS A 41 14.74 0.92 4.06
C LYS A 41 13.31 1.23 3.60
N ALA A 42 12.33 0.92 4.44
CA ALA A 42 10.91 1.17 4.14
C ALA A 42 10.62 2.65 3.83
N SER A 43 10.10 2.92 2.64
CA SER A 43 9.62 4.25 2.22
C SER A 43 8.12 4.30 1.95
N PHE A 44 7.42 3.16 1.97
CA PHE A 44 6.01 3.10 1.62
C PHE A 44 5.15 3.13 2.87
N LYS A 45 4.35 4.18 3.05
CA LYS A 45 3.48 4.37 4.21
C LYS A 45 2.02 4.20 3.82
N VAL A 46 1.32 3.31 4.51
CA VAL A 46 -0.14 3.14 4.47
C VAL A 46 -0.75 3.81 5.70
N ASP A 47 -1.70 4.72 5.48
CA ASP A 47 -2.51 5.33 6.55
C ASP A 47 -3.83 4.55 6.67
N LEU A 48 -4.05 3.94 7.84
CA LEU A 48 -5.19 3.04 8.07
C LEU A 48 -6.52 3.78 8.21
N HIS A 49 -6.50 5.08 8.51
CA HIS A 49 -7.70 5.87 8.74
C HIS A 49 -8.04 6.75 7.55
N LYS A 50 -7.04 7.22 6.81
CA LYS A 50 -7.26 8.10 5.66
C LYS A 50 -7.43 7.36 4.34
N GLU A 51 -7.35 6.03 4.36
CA GLU A 51 -7.38 5.20 3.16
C GLU A 51 -6.42 5.67 2.05
N LEU A 52 -5.23 6.12 2.47
CA LEU A 52 -4.20 6.68 1.60
C LEU A 52 -2.90 5.90 1.78
N TRP A 53 -2.14 5.82 0.70
CA TRP A 53 -0.73 5.43 0.78
C TRP A 53 0.17 6.50 0.20
N TYR A 54 1.43 6.47 0.63
CA TYR A 54 2.46 7.39 0.18
C TYR A 54 3.78 6.66 0.03
N ASP A 55 4.40 6.75 -1.13
CA ASP A 55 5.78 6.31 -1.33
C ASP A 55 6.73 7.51 -1.24
N PHE A 56 7.48 7.59 -0.14
CA PHE A 56 8.46 8.65 0.08
C PHE A 56 9.64 8.60 -0.88
N GLY A 57 9.96 7.44 -1.46
CA GLY A 57 11.05 7.35 -2.43
C GLY A 57 10.68 7.78 -3.85
N LEU A 58 9.38 7.77 -4.17
CA LEU A 58 8.85 8.26 -5.45
C LEU A 58 8.14 9.61 -5.32
N ALA A 59 8.04 10.16 -4.11
CA ALA A 59 7.23 11.32 -3.77
C ALA A 59 5.75 11.22 -4.23
N MET A 60 5.22 10.00 -4.31
CA MET A 60 3.89 9.71 -4.87
C MET A 60 2.85 9.48 -3.76
N ARG A 61 1.71 10.19 -3.83
CA ARG A 61 0.55 9.99 -2.95
C ARG A 61 -0.64 9.50 -3.76
N VAL A 62 -1.28 8.42 -3.32
CA VAL A 62 -2.48 7.90 -4.00
C VAL A 62 -3.47 7.32 -2.99
N LEU A 63 -4.74 7.24 -3.39
CA LEU A 63 -5.80 6.53 -2.68
C LEU A 63 -5.55 5.02 -2.69
N ILE A 64 -5.96 4.34 -1.62
CA ILE A 64 -5.84 2.87 -1.49
C ILE A 64 -6.49 2.14 -2.66
N ILE A 65 -7.67 2.60 -3.08
CA ILE A 65 -8.44 2.00 -4.18
C ILE A 65 -7.62 1.97 -5.49
N SER A 66 -6.72 2.94 -5.68
CA SER A 66 -5.88 3.01 -6.88
C SER A 66 -4.72 2.02 -6.87
N PHE A 67 -4.31 1.50 -5.70
CA PHE A 67 -3.16 0.59 -5.59
C PHE A 67 -3.40 -0.72 -6.35
N GLN A 68 -4.60 -1.30 -6.21
CA GLN A 68 -4.99 -2.52 -6.94
C GLN A 68 -4.92 -2.34 -8.46
N CYS A 69 -5.27 -1.15 -8.96
CA CYS A 69 -5.23 -0.86 -10.39
C CYS A 69 -3.79 -0.75 -10.91
N ILE A 70 -2.90 -0.16 -10.11
CA ILE A 70 -1.49 0.04 -10.51
C ILE A 70 -0.73 -1.30 -10.52
N THR A 71 -0.98 -2.19 -9.56
CA THR A 71 -0.34 -3.51 -9.55
C THR A 71 -0.91 -4.46 -10.60
N CYS A 72 -2.21 -4.37 -10.94
CA CYS A 72 -2.81 -5.19 -11.99
C CYS A 72 -2.40 -4.80 -13.42
N ILE A 73 -1.79 -3.62 -13.64
CA ILE A 73 -1.21 -3.25 -14.95
C ILE A 73 0.24 -3.76 -15.06
N ALA A 74 0.86 -4.17 -13.94
CA ALA A 74 2.23 -4.67 -13.90
C ALA A 74 2.34 -6.21 -14.03
N TYR A 75 1.22 -6.92 -14.18
CA TYR A 75 1.13 -8.37 -14.43
C TYR A 75 0.15 -8.68 -15.56
#